data_AF-A0A7J9AHR3-F1
#
_entry.id   AF-A0A7J9AHR3-F1
#
_cell.length_a   1.000
_cell.length_b   1.000
_cell.length_c   1.000
_cell.angle_alpha   90.00
_cell.angle_beta   90.00
_cell.angle_gamma   90.00
#
_symmetry.space_group_name_H-M   'P 1'
#
loop_
_entity.id
_entity.type
_entity.pdbx_description
1 polymer ?
#
loop_
_entity_poly.entity_id
_entity_poly.type
_entity_poly.pdbx_seq_one_letter_code
_entity_poly.pdbx_strand_id
1 'polypeptide(L)'
;DGPLADRSFSTTVLTPDSSGGAFPSNLLSSKTVLTPERTIGLFEDLVIPVTNFHDEDKGFMVLPVDVFDVPIGKDIIHRVVLWQLAKRQQGTHSTKTISEVSGTGRKPWQRKGLGQARHGTLRRPQVIHLSALWF
;
A
#
# COMPACT_ATOMS: atom_id res chain seq x y z
N ASP A 1 -24.44 -24.32 -18.83
CA ASP A 1 -24.11 -22.92 -18.50
C ASP A 1 -23.30 -22.89 -17.22
N GLY A 2 -21.99 -22.72 -17.35
CA GLY A 2 -21.01 -23.01 -16.29
C GLY A 2 -20.99 -21.97 -15.15
N PRO A 3 -20.64 -22.39 -13.92
CA PRO A 3 -20.49 -21.50 -12.79
C PRO A 3 -19.15 -20.75 -12.82
N LEU A 4 -19.18 -19.51 -12.35
CA LEU A 4 -18.06 -18.58 -12.23
C LEU A 4 -17.00 -19.14 -11.28
N ALA A 5 -15.76 -19.14 -11.76
CA ALA A 5 -14.61 -19.75 -11.12
C ALA A 5 -14.26 -19.11 -9.77
N ASP A 6 -14.09 -19.96 -8.76
CA ASP A 6 -13.38 -19.66 -7.52
C ASP A 6 -11.93 -19.25 -7.83
N ARG A 7 -11.54 -18.08 -7.34
CA ARG A 7 -10.18 -17.56 -7.46
C ARG A 7 -9.35 -18.12 -6.31
N SER A 8 -8.80 -19.32 -6.51
CA SER A 8 -7.81 -19.91 -5.59
C SER A 8 -6.49 -19.14 -5.70
N PHE A 9 -6.07 -18.50 -4.61
CA PHE A 9 -4.70 -18.02 -4.48
C PHE A 9 -3.82 -19.20 -4.07
N SER A 10 -3.08 -19.77 -5.03
CA SER A 10 -2.08 -20.78 -4.76
C SER A 10 -0.77 -20.11 -4.33
N THR A 11 -0.38 -20.27 -3.08
CA THR A 11 0.98 -19.99 -2.60
C THR A 11 1.71 -21.33 -2.47
N THR A 12 2.51 -21.69 -3.46
CA THR A 12 3.41 -22.85 -3.34
C THR A 12 4.73 -22.36 -2.76
N VAL A 13 4.89 -22.59 -1.46
CA VAL A 13 6.16 -22.47 -0.76
C VAL A 13 7.08 -23.56 -1.30
N LEU A 14 8.21 -23.20 -1.91
CA LEU A 14 9.20 -24.18 -2.38
C LEU A 14 10.24 -24.39 -1.29
N THR A 15 10.19 -25.57 -0.67
CA THR A 15 11.25 -26.15 0.17
C THR A 15 12.42 -26.58 -0.74
N PRO A 16 13.69 -26.46 -0.33
CA PRO A 16 14.82 -26.80 -1.18
C PRO A 16 15.20 -28.27 -0.97
N ASP A 17 14.62 -29.19 -1.74
CA ASP A 17 15.14 -30.55 -1.85
C ASP A 17 15.53 -30.86 -3.30
N SER A 18 16.84 -31.01 -3.47
CA SER A 18 17.56 -31.83 -4.45
C SER A 18 17.04 -31.92 -5.89
N SER A 19 17.89 -31.43 -6.80
CA SER A 19 18.10 -31.85 -8.19
C SER A 19 16.95 -31.70 -9.21
N GLY A 20 17.15 -30.80 -10.18
CA GLY A 20 16.61 -30.96 -11.53
C GLY A 20 15.32 -30.21 -11.86
N GLY A 21 15.31 -28.89 -11.70
CA GLY A 21 14.28 -28.01 -12.28
C GLY A 21 14.93 -26.89 -13.08
N ALA A 22 15.28 -27.15 -14.34
CA ALA A 22 15.81 -26.12 -15.23
C ALA A 22 14.75 -25.03 -15.42
N PHE A 23 15.07 -23.79 -15.05
CA PHE A 23 14.21 -22.64 -15.30
C PHE A 23 13.86 -22.56 -16.79
N PRO A 24 12.60 -22.33 -17.16
CA PRO A 24 12.20 -22.22 -18.56
C PRO A 24 12.92 -21.02 -19.20
N SER A 25 13.88 -21.30 -20.07
CA SER A 25 14.71 -20.30 -20.78
C SER A 25 13.89 -19.33 -21.63
N ASN A 26 12.65 -19.67 -21.95
CA ASN A 26 11.72 -18.84 -22.74
C ASN A 26 11.13 -17.64 -21.97
N LEU A 27 11.36 -17.52 -20.65
CA LEU A 27 10.99 -16.32 -19.87
C LEU A 27 12.13 -15.29 -19.78
N LEU A 28 13.33 -15.63 -20.26
CA LEU A 28 14.40 -14.68 -20.47
C LEU A 28 14.11 -13.92 -21.78
N SER A 29 13.13 -13.02 -21.71
CA SER A 29 12.93 -12.00 -22.73
C SER A 29 14.27 -11.30 -22.94
N SER A 30 14.80 -11.42 -24.16
CA SER A 30 15.99 -10.74 -24.67
C SER A 30 15.77 -9.24 -24.84
N LYS A 31 14.99 -8.64 -23.93
CA LYS A 31 14.98 -7.20 -23.78
C LYS A 31 16.36 -6.87 -23.24
N THR A 32 17.26 -6.55 -24.15
CA THR A 32 18.48 -5.80 -23.87
C THR A 32 18.02 -4.67 -22.96
N VAL A 33 18.28 -4.82 -21.67
CA VAL A 33 18.28 -3.69 -20.76
C VAL A 33 19.21 -2.73 -21.45
N LEU A 34 18.69 -1.57 -21.84
CA LEU A 34 19.54 -0.47 -22.26
C LEU A 34 20.37 -0.14 -21.01
N THR A 35 21.45 -0.88 -20.82
CA THR A 35 22.63 -0.35 -20.17
C THR A 35 22.86 0.93 -20.94
N PRO A 36 22.72 2.12 -20.32
CA PRO A 36 23.19 3.30 -21.01
C PRO A 36 24.65 2.99 -21.36
N GLU A 37 25.02 3.14 -22.64
CA GLU A 37 26.41 3.25 -23.06
C GLU A 37 27.03 4.34 -22.17
N ARG A 38 27.62 3.94 -21.05
CA ARG A 38 28.17 4.86 -20.06
C ARG A 38 29.64 4.58 -19.98
N THR A 39 30.41 5.52 -20.51
CA THR A 39 31.85 5.62 -20.40
C THR A 39 32.26 5.27 -18.97
N ILE A 40 33.01 4.18 -18.83
CA ILE A 40 33.54 3.73 -17.54
C ILE A 40 34.46 4.85 -17.02
N GLY A 41 34.10 5.47 -15.89
CA GLY A 41 35.01 6.39 -15.19
C GLY A 41 34.46 7.73 -14.68
N LEU A 42 33.23 7.83 -14.17
CA LEU A 42 32.77 9.06 -13.48
C LEU A 42 32.23 8.86 -12.06
N PHE A 43 32.35 7.66 -11.51
CA PHE A 43 31.87 7.34 -10.16
C PHE A 43 32.79 6.25 -9.60
N GLU A 44 33.70 6.62 -8.70
CA GLU A 44 34.67 5.69 -8.07
C GLU A 44 33.94 4.81 -7.05
N ASP A 45 33.98 3.49 -7.23
CA ASP A 45 33.29 2.54 -6.34
C ASP A 45 33.67 2.76 -4.87
N LEU A 46 32.67 2.82 -3.98
CA LEU A 46 32.89 3.13 -2.57
C LEU A 46 33.39 1.88 -1.83
N VAL A 47 34.58 1.93 -1.25
CA VAL A 47 35.16 0.82 -0.48
C VAL A 47 34.93 1.02 1.01
N ILE A 48 34.29 0.05 1.67
CA ILE A 48 33.94 0.12 3.10
C ILE A 48 34.53 -1.08 3.86
N PRO A 49 35.11 -0.89 5.06
CA PRO A 49 35.56 -2.00 5.91
C PRO A 49 34.38 -2.78 6.47
N VAL A 50 34.48 -4.11 6.46
CA VAL A 50 33.47 -5.02 7.00
C VAL A 50 33.97 -5.57 8.34
N THR A 51 33.21 -5.34 9.40
CA THR A 51 33.49 -5.88 10.75
C THR A 51 32.55 -7.03 11.09
N ASN A 52 33.04 -7.95 11.91
CA ASN A 52 32.23 -9.01 12.51
C ASN A 52 31.55 -8.56 13.81
N PHE A 53 30.62 -9.36 14.34
CA PHE A 53 29.95 -9.11 15.62
C PHE A 53 30.88 -8.98 16.84
N HIS A 54 32.13 -9.44 16.72
CA HIS A 54 33.17 -9.30 17.76
C HIS A 54 34.09 -8.10 17.52
N ASP A 55 33.67 -7.16 16.67
CA ASP A 55 34.42 -5.95 16.27
C ASP A 55 35.80 -6.24 15.65
N GLU A 56 35.97 -7.46 15.11
CA GLU A 56 37.15 -7.83 14.33
C GLU A 56 36.96 -7.43 12.86
N ASP A 57 37.99 -6.80 12.29
CA ASP A 57 38.03 -6.48 10.86
C ASP A 57 38.10 -7.75 10.01
N LYS A 58 37.22 -7.87 9.01
CA LYS A 58 37.16 -9.00 8.05
C LYS A 58 37.44 -8.59 6.61
N GLY A 59 38.02 -7.41 6.42
CA GLY A 59 38.45 -6.91 5.11
C GLY A 59 37.53 -5.83 4.56
N PHE A 60 37.49 -5.69 3.23
CA PHE A 60 36.83 -4.59 2.55
C PHE A 60 35.79 -5.10 1.55
N MET A 61 34.70 -4.35 1.40
CA MET A 61 33.66 -4.58 0.41
C MET A 61 33.50 -3.35 -0.49
N VAL A 62 33.27 -3.61 -1.77
CA VAL A 62 33.04 -2.60 -2.79
C VAL A 62 31.53 -2.36 -2.93
N LEU A 63 31.08 -1.12 -2.80
CA LEU A 63 29.70 -0.70 -2.96
C LEU A 63 29.52 0.08 -4.26
N PRO A 64 28.53 -0.27 -5.09
CA PRO A 64 28.31 0.38 -6.37
C PRO A 64 27.72 1.79 -6.16
N VAL A 65 28.33 2.78 -6.80
CA VAL A 65 28.06 4.20 -6.54
C VAL A 65 26.71 4.64 -7.07
N ASP A 66 26.18 3.95 -8.08
CA ASP A 66 24.87 4.22 -8.67
C ASP A 66 23.69 3.97 -7.71
N VAL A 67 23.90 3.19 -6.65
CA VAL A 67 22.91 2.94 -5.60
C VAL A 67 23.16 3.83 -4.38
N PHE A 68 24.42 4.01 -4.00
CA PHE A 68 24.79 4.60 -2.71
C PHE A 68 25.17 6.09 -2.77
N ASP A 69 25.54 6.63 -3.94
CA ASP A 69 25.93 8.03 -4.14
C ASP A 69 24.98 8.76 -5.11
N VAL A 70 23.69 8.50 -4.96
CA VAL A 70 22.65 9.21 -5.70
C VAL A 70 22.32 10.51 -4.96
N PRO A 71 22.16 11.66 -5.66
CA PRO A 71 21.72 12.89 -5.02
C PRO A 71 20.42 12.67 -4.25
N ILE A 72 20.35 13.21 -3.03
CA ILE A 72 19.23 12.99 -2.11
C ILE A 72 17.94 13.61 -2.68
N GLY A 73 17.05 12.76 -3.19
CA GLY A 73 15.72 13.12 -3.66
C GLY A 73 14.71 13.21 -2.50
N LYS A 74 14.72 14.33 -1.76
CA LYS A 74 13.84 14.55 -0.58
C LYS A 74 12.36 14.27 -0.86
N ASP A 75 11.87 14.69 -2.02
CA ASP A 75 10.46 14.49 -2.42
C ASP A 75 10.09 13.01 -2.59
N ILE A 76 11.02 12.23 -3.18
CA ILE A 76 10.82 10.79 -3.42
C ILE A 76 10.77 10.06 -2.08
N ILE A 77 11.71 10.35 -1.20
CA ILE A 77 11.77 9.78 0.16
C ILE A 77 10.47 10.09 0.90
N HIS A 78 10.04 11.35 0.91
CA HIS A 78 8.81 11.76 1.58
C HIS A 78 7.57 11.01 1.05
N ARG A 79 7.42 10.88 -0.28
CA ARG A 79 6.32 10.14 -0.89
C ARG A 79 6.31 8.67 -0.52
N VAL A 80 7.48 8.02 -0.54
CA VAL A 80 7.60 6.59 -0.19
C VAL A 80 7.27 6.37 1.28
N VAL A 81 7.76 7.23 2.17
CA VAL A 81 7.46 7.15 3.60
C VAL A 81 5.95 7.32 3.86
N LEU A 82 5.32 8.34 3.27
CA LEU A 82 3.87 8.53 3.40
C LEU A 82 3.08 7.33 2.87
N TRP A 83 3.47 6.77 1.73
CA TRP A 83 2.84 5.57 1.18
C TRP A 83 2.98 4.36 2.11
N GLN A 84 4.17 4.13 2.68
CA GLN A 84 4.39 3.05 3.64
C GLN A 84 3.54 3.22 4.90
N LEU A 85 3.47 4.43 5.44
CA LEU A 85 2.66 4.74 6.63
C LEU A 85 1.17 4.56 6.35
N ALA A 86 0.68 5.05 5.20
CA ALA A 86 -0.71 4.86 4.79
C ALA A 86 -1.05 3.38 4.58
N LYS A 87 -0.15 2.60 3.95
CA LYS A 87 -0.34 1.16 3.72
C LYS A 87 -0.45 0.34 5.02
N ARG A 88 0.18 0.80 6.11
CA ARG A 88 0.10 0.14 7.42
C ARG A 88 -1.22 0.40 8.15
N GLN A 89 -2.00 1.40 7.73
CA GLN A 89 -3.28 1.71 8.38
C GLN A 89 -4.34 0.67 7.98
N GLN A 90 -5.01 0.10 8.98
CA GLN A 90 -6.05 -0.92 8.76
C GLN A 90 -7.38 -0.32 8.27
N GLY A 91 -7.68 0.93 8.63
CA GLY A 91 -8.91 1.61 8.19
C GLY A 91 -10.19 1.05 8.80
N THR A 92 -10.20 0.66 10.08
CA THR A 92 -11.37 0.09 10.78
C THR A 92 -12.43 1.12 11.19
N HIS A 93 -12.33 2.36 10.72
CA HIS A 93 -13.33 3.38 11.00
C HIS A 93 -14.61 3.08 10.22
N SER A 94 -15.75 3.14 10.90
CA SER A 94 -17.06 2.97 10.27
C SER A 94 -18.05 3.93 10.90
N THR A 95 -18.67 4.77 10.08
CA THR A 95 -19.72 5.70 10.53
C THR A 95 -21.06 5.23 10.00
N LYS A 96 -22.10 5.36 10.82
CA LYS A 96 -23.45 4.95 10.42
C LYS A 96 -23.99 5.80 9.28
N THR A 97 -24.48 5.13 8.23
CA THR A 97 -25.27 5.80 7.19
C THR A 97 -26.68 6.13 7.69
N ILE A 98 -27.40 7.03 7.02
CA ILE A 98 -28.78 7.44 7.41
C ILE A 98 -29.77 6.26 7.54
N SER A 99 -29.53 5.17 6.79
CA SER A 99 -30.29 3.92 6.85
C SER A 99 -29.99 3.10 8.10
N GLU A 100 -28.76 3.13 8.59
CA GLU A 100 -28.28 2.39 9.77
C GLU A 100 -28.60 3.12 11.08
N VAL A 101 -28.87 4.42 11.03
CA VAL A 101 -29.30 5.21 12.19
C VAL A 101 -30.65 4.69 12.69
N SER A 102 -30.71 4.33 13.98
CA SER A 102 -31.94 3.90 14.63
C SER A 102 -32.97 5.04 14.70
N GLY A 103 -34.24 4.73 14.47
CA GLY A 103 -35.33 5.69 14.52
C GLY A 103 -36.49 5.31 13.60
N THR A 104 -37.38 6.25 13.27
CA THR A 104 -38.46 6.00 12.30
C THR A 104 -38.12 6.60 10.93
N GLY A 105 -38.49 5.89 9.86
CA GLY A 105 -38.48 6.40 8.48
C GLY A 105 -39.73 7.20 8.13
N ARG A 106 -40.69 7.28 9.05
CA ARG A 106 -41.94 8.03 8.86
C ARG A 106 -41.65 9.52 8.78
N LYS A 107 -42.31 10.17 7.83
CA LYS A 107 -42.27 11.63 7.70
C LYS A 107 -42.82 12.29 8.97
N PRO A 108 -42.07 13.19 9.61
CA PRO A 108 -42.46 13.72 10.93
C PRO A 108 -43.62 14.72 10.88
N TRP A 109 -43.74 15.52 9.83
CA TRP A 109 -44.89 16.42 9.64
C TRP A 109 -45.32 16.56 8.18
N GLN A 110 -46.53 17.08 7.97
CA GLN A 110 -47.07 17.34 6.65
C GLN A 110 -46.22 18.37 5.90
N ARG A 111 -46.23 18.31 4.56
CA ARG A 111 -45.34 19.15 3.72
C ARG A 111 -45.64 20.64 3.81
N LYS A 112 -46.85 21.01 4.25
CA LYS A 112 -47.39 22.37 4.33
C LYS A 112 -48.29 22.47 5.56
N GLY A 113 -48.59 23.70 5.99
CA GLY A 113 -49.51 24.00 7.10
C GLY A 113 -48.83 24.32 8.43
N LEU A 114 -47.64 23.76 8.72
CA LEU A 114 -46.96 23.96 10.00
C LEU A 114 -45.98 25.14 10.07
N GLY A 115 -45.66 25.80 8.95
CA GLY A 115 -44.64 26.89 8.92
C GLY A 115 -43.20 26.45 9.25
N GLN A 116 -42.97 25.17 9.51
CA GLN A 116 -41.66 24.59 9.82
C GLN A 116 -40.84 24.26 8.55
N ALA A 117 -39.53 24.08 8.74
CA ALA A 117 -38.63 23.59 7.70
C ALA A 117 -39.09 22.24 7.11
N ARG A 118 -38.66 21.91 5.90
CA ARG A 118 -39.13 20.68 5.21
C ARG A 118 -38.29 19.46 5.56
N HIS A 119 -38.89 18.51 6.29
CA HIS A 119 -38.24 17.26 6.64
C HIS A 119 -38.94 16.04 6.01
N GLY A 120 -38.13 15.12 5.48
CA GLY A 120 -38.58 13.83 4.95
C GLY A 120 -38.41 12.70 5.96
N THR A 121 -37.33 12.75 6.74
CA THR A 121 -37.06 11.86 7.87
C THR A 121 -36.37 12.67 8.97
N LEU A 122 -36.49 12.20 10.21
CA LEU A 122 -35.75 12.78 11.33
C LEU A 122 -34.27 12.37 11.31
N ARG A 123 -33.88 11.29 10.65
CA ARG A 123 -32.50 10.74 10.65
C ARG A 123 -31.47 11.54 9.82
N ARG A 124 -31.77 12.77 9.41
CA ARG A 124 -30.91 13.58 8.53
C ARG A 124 -29.69 14.12 9.29
N PRO A 125 -28.53 14.36 8.63
CA PRO A 125 -27.31 14.84 9.29
C PRO A 125 -27.47 16.16 10.06
N GLN A 126 -28.38 17.03 9.61
CA GLN A 126 -28.68 18.32 10.28
C GLN A 126 -29.47 18.17 11.59
N VAL A 127 -30.09 17.01 11.82
CA VAL A 127 -30.84 16.72 13.05
C VAL A 127 -29.90 15.97 13.98
N ILE A 128 -29.82 16.41 15.23
CA ILE A 128 -28.91 15.81 16.21
C ILE A 128 -29.54 14.52 16.75
N HIS A 129 -28.87 13.38 16.58
CA HIS A 129 -29.25 12.10 17.20
C HIS A 129 -28.15 11.65 18.15
N LEU A 130 -28.55 11.16 19.32
CA LEU A 130 -27.62 10.54 20.29
C LEU A 130 -26.84 9.36 19.69
N SER A 131 -27.41 8.66 18.70
CA SER A 131 -26.78 7.51 18.02
C SER A 131 -25.81 7.88 16.91
N ALA A 132 -25.71 9.16 16.51
CA ALA A 132 -24.76 9.64 15.50
C ALA A 132 -23.37 9.92 16.07
N LEU A 133 -23.24 10.03 17.40
CA LEU A 133 -21.98 10.38 18.08
C LEU A 133 -21.24 9.18 18.70
N TRP A 134 -21.85 7.98 18.66
CA TRP A 134 -21.29 6.76 19.25
C TRP A 134 -21.17 5.68 18.19
N PHE A 135 -20.08 5.73 17.42
CA PHE A 135 -19.42 4.63 16.71
C PHE A 135 -18.00 5.06 16.33
#